data_AF-A0A8H7RPK9-F1
#
_entry.id   AF-A0A8H7RPK9-F1
#
_cell.length_a   1.000
_cell.length_b   1.000
_cell.length_c   1.000
_cell.angle_alpha   90.00
_cell.angle_beta   90.00
_cell.angle_gamma   90.00
#
_symmetry.space_group_name_H-M   'P 1'
#
loop_
_entity.id
_entity.type
_entity.pdbx_description
1 polymer ?
#
loop_
_entity_poly.entity_id
_entity_poly.type
_entity_poly.pdbx_seq_one_letter_code
_entity_poly.pdbx_strand_id
1 'polypeptide(L)'
;PRLFYGEFKFLIDPELSLFSLDPKYLPGSDLTSKLVLRNPDVVEMITTTLIGPDAASLYVLRPTEWANSSKSDIVYAANVSSTSLPPILIEVQHTITRDKH
;
A
#
# COMPACT_ATOMS: atom_id res chain seq x y z
N PRO A 1 -3.16 9.56 27.55
CA PRO A 1 -2.72 9.17 26.19
C PRO A 1 -3.70 9.70 25.13
N ARG A 2 -3.30 10.72 24.36
CA ARG A 2 -4.13 11.28 23.28
C ARG A 2 -3.96 10.41 22.04
N LEU A 3 -5.03 9.75 21.62
CA LEU A 3 -5.12 9.08 20.33
C LEU A 3 -5.41 10.16 19.28
N PHE A 4 -4.51 10.31 18.30
CA PHE A 4 -4.75 11.15 17.13
C PHE A 4 -5.48 10.32 16.07
N TYR A 5 -6.74 10.67 15.80
CA TYR A 5 -7.45 10.23 14.61
C TYR A 5 -7.23 11.28 13.53
N GLY A 6 -6.43 10.94 12.51
CA GLY A 6 -6.31 11.74 11.29
C GLY A 6 -7.34 11.27 10.27
N GLU A 7 -8.35 12.08 9.98
CA GLU A 7 -9.16 11.89 8.77
C GLU A 7 -8.37 12.42 7.57
N PHE A 8 -7.90 11.52 6.71
CA PHE A 8 -7.38 11.90 5.40
C PHE A 8 -8.56 12.01 4.43
N LYS A 9 -9.03 13.24 4.19
CA LYS A 9 -9.92 13.52 3.05
C LYS A 9 -9.08 13.53 1.78
N PHE A 10 -9.18 12.46 0.98
CA PHE A 10 -8.74 12.51 -0.41
C PHE A 10 -9.63 13.52 -1.15
N LEU A 11 -9.07 14.68 -1.50
CA LEU A 11 -9.65 15.54 -2.51
C LEU A 11 -9.47 14.81 -3.84
N ILE A 12 -10.50 14.08 -4.28
CA ILE A 12 -10.51 13.48 -5.61
C ILE A 12 -10.56 14.63 -6.61
N ASP A 13 -9.48 14.78 -7.38
CA ASP A 13 -9.39 15.72 -8.48
C ASP A 13 -10.54 15.43 -9.47
N PRO A 14 -11.42 16.40 -9.80
CA PRO A 14 -12.51 16.20 -10.75
C PRO A 14 -12.03 15.77 -12.14
N GLU A 15 -10.77 16.03 -12.52
CA GLU A 15 -10.18 15.55 -13.78
C GLU A 15 -9.95 14.03 -13.78
N LEU A 16 -9.84 13.37 -12.62
CA LEU A 16 -9.75 11.91 -12.54
C LEU A 16 -11.06 11.22 -12.93
N SER A 17 -12.19 11.95 -12.92
CA SER A 17 -13.49 11.43 -13.36
C SER A 17 -13.64 11.38 -14.89
N LEU A 18 -12.76 12.06 -15.64
CA LEU A 18 -12.72 12.02 -17.11
C LEU A 18 -11.99 10.80 -17.68
N PHE A 19 -11.18 10.12 -16.87
CA PHE A 19 -10.51 8.89 -17.28
C PHE A 19 -11.44 7.70 -17.03
N SER A 20 -12.12 7.25 -18.09
CA SER A 20 -12.72 5.91 -18.09
C SER A 20 -11.61 4.89 -17.94
N LEU A 21 -11.44 4.37 -16.73
CA LEU A 21 -10.52 3.27 -16.44
C LEU A 21 -10.90 2.09 -17.34
N ASP A 22 -9.91 1.54 -18.05
CA ASP A 22 -10.07 0.27 -18.78
C ASP A 22 -10.68 -0.77 -17.82
N PRO A 23 -11.68 -1.58 -18.25
CA PRO A 23 -12.40 -2.52 -17.40
C PRO A 23 -11.53 -3.39 -16.48
N LYS A 24 -10.27 -3.66 -16.83
CA LYS A 24 -9.32 -4.39 -15.98
C LYS A 24 -8.94 -3.66 -14.67
N TYR A 25 -9.21 -2.36 -14.60
CA TYR A 25 -8.94 -1.46 -13.48
C TYR A 25 -10.19 -1.14 -12.63
N LEU A 26 -11.32 -1.82 -12.89
CA LEU A 26 -12.54 -1.65 -12.11
C LEU A 26 -12.34 -2.05 -10.63
N PRO A 27 -13.11 -1.44 -9.70
CA PRO A 27 -13.11 -1.81 -8.29
C PRO A 27 -13.36 -3.32 -8.10
N GLY A 28 -12.51 -3.99 -7.30
CA GLY A 28 -12.55 -5.44 -7.07
C GLY A 28 -11.48 -6.27 -7.81
N SER A 29 -10.71 -5.65 -8.70
CA SER A 29 -9.49 -6.23 -9.33
C SER A 29 -8.19 -5.77 -8.63
N ASP A 30 -8.28 -4.69 -7.86
CA ASP A 30 -7.17 -4.00 -7.16
C ASP A 30 -5.96 -3.68 -8.05
N LEU A 31 -6.15 -3.65 -9.37
CA LEU A 31 -5.04 -3.47 -10.31
C LEU A 31 -4.48 -2.04 -10.25
N THR A 32 -5.34 -1.03 -10.11
CA THR A 32 -4.92 0.37 -9.99
C THR A 32 -4.16 0.64 -8.71
N SER A 33 -4.68 0.17 -7.57
CA SER A 33 -4.00 0.31 -6.28
C SER A 33 -2.66 -0.44 -6.29
N LYS A 34 -2.60 -1.64 -6.89
CA LYS A 34 -1.33 -2.37 -7.10
C LYS A 34 -0.35 -1.60 -7.98
N LEU A 35 -0.81 -0.90 -9.02
CA LEU A 35 0.08 -0.08 -9.86
C LEU A 35 0.66 1.10 -9.09
N VAL A 36 -0.18 1.82 -8.34
CA VAL A 36 0.25 2.94 -7.49
C VAL A 36 1.25 2.45 -6.44
N LEU A 37 0.95 1.36 -5.74
CA LEU A 37 1.81 0.78 -4.71
C LEU A 37 3.09 0.12 -5.25
N ARG A 38 3.24 0.00 -6.57
CA ARG A 38 4.49 -0.45 -7.21
C ARG A 38 5.34 0.70 -7.72
N ASN A 39 4.83 1.93 -7.71
CA ASN A 39 5.60 3.10 -8.09
C ASN A 39 6.73 3.34 -7.05
N PRO A 40 8.00 3.47 -7.47
CA PRO A 40 9.13 3.67 -6.56
C PRO A 40 8.96 4.86 -5.60
N ASP A 41 8.41 5.98 -6.07
CA ASP A 41 8.20 7.18 -5.27
C ASP A 41 7.17 6.91 -4.16
N VAL A 42 6.16 6.08 -4.44
CA VAL A 42 5.16 5.66 -3.45
C VAL A 42 5.76 4.67 -2.46
N VAL A 43 6.60 3.73 -2.92
CA VAL A 43 7.32 2.80 -2.04
C VAL A 43 8.18 3.58 -1.05
N GLU A 44 8.98 4.53 -1.54
CA GLU A 44 9.83 5.38 -0.71
C GLU A 44 9.01 6.24 0.25
N MET A 45 7.93 6.86 -0.23
CA MET A 45 7.02 7.63 0.62
C MET A 45 6.48 6.78 1.78
N ILE A 46 6.00 5.57 1.50
CA ILE A 46 5.45 4.67 2.52
C ILE A 46 6.54 4.23 3.50
N THR A 47 7.70 3.79 3.01
CA THR A 47 8.76 3.23 3.87
C THR A 47 9.39 4.31 4.75
N THR A 48 9.61 5.51 4.20
CA THR A 48 10.07 6.67 4.96
C THR A 48 9.06 7.08 6.02
N THR A 49 7.76 7.05 5.71
CA THR A 49 6.71 7.43 6.67
C THR A 49 6.57 6.41 7.81
N LEU A 50 6.61 5.11 7.50
CA LEU A 50 6.37 4.06 8.50
C LEU A 50 7.59 3.71 9.34
N ILE A 51 8.78 3.71 8.73
CA ILE A 51 10.02 3.22 9.36
C ILE A 51 10.95 4.38 9.73
N GLY A 52 10.99 5.43 8.90
CA GLY A 52 11.83 6.60 9.10
C GLY A 52 12.73 6.93 7.89
N PRO A 53 13.43 8.07 7.92
CA PRO A 53 14.24 8.55 6.80
C PRO A 53 15.33 7.56 6.37
N ASP A 54 15.87 6.77 7.30
CA ASP A 54 16.92 5.78 7.01
C ASP A 54 16.42 4.58 6.18
N ALA A 55 15.11 4.41 6.03
CA ALA A 55 14.51 3.36 5.20
C ALA A 55 14.30 3.78 3.73
N ALA A 56 14.54 5.05 3.42
CA ALA A 56 14.43 5.59 2.06
C ALA A 56 15.29 4.77 1.09
N SER A 57 14.73 4.42 -0.07
CA SER A 57 15.40 3.65 -1.11
C SER A 57 15.95 2.24 -0.71
N LEU A 58 15.69 1.75 0.52
CA LEU A 58 16.18 0.43 0.96
C LEU A 58 15.19 -0.72 0.72
N TYR A 59 13.92 -0.40 0.48
CA TYR A 59 12.86 -1.39 0.31
C TYR A 59 12.59 -1.70 -1.15
N VAL A 60 12.29 -2.97 -1.42
CA VAL A 60 11.91 -3.46 -2.74
C VAL A 60 10.66 -4.34 -2.64
N LEU A 61 9.96 -4.48 -3.77
CA LEU A 61 8.84 -5.40 -3.91
C LEU A 61 9.30 -6.85 -3.73
N ARG A 62 8.49 -7.66 -3.05
CA ARG A 62 8.70 -9.10 -2.86
C ARG A 62 7.51 -9.90 -3.40
N PRO A 63 7.70 -11.21 -3.65
CA PRO A 63 6.60 -12.12 -3.99
C PRO A 63 5.47 -12.02 -2.96
N THR A 64 4.24 -12.13 -3.46
CA THR A 64 3.02 -11.99 -2.66
C THR A 64 2.36 -13.33 -2.37
N GLU A 65 2.79 -14.41 -3.03
CA GLU A 65 2.37 -15.77 -2.74
C GLU A 65 3.08 -16.33 -1.50
N TRP A 66 2.29 -16.91 -0.60
CA TRP A 66 2.78 -17.55 0.61
C TRP A 66 2.70 -19.08 0.51
N ALA A 67 3.45 -19.79 1.35
CA ALA A 67 3.52 -21.26 1.35
C ALA A 67 2.17 -21.96 1.60
N ASN A 68 1.22 -21.27 2.24
CA ASN A 68 -0.14 -21.76 2.50
C ASN A 68 -1.13 -21.45 1.36
N SER A 69 -0.63 -21.08 0.18
CA SER A 69 -1.43 -20.68 -0.99
C SER A 69 -2.26 -19.40 -0.81
N SER A 70 -2.08 -18.68 0.31
CA SER A 70 -2.63 -17.33 0.45
C SER A 70 -1.82 -16.33 -0.39
N LYS A 71 -2.43 -15.18 -0.66
CA LYS A 71 -1.81 -14.09 -1.42
C LYS A 71 -2.11 -12.76 -0.75
N SER A 72 -1.08 -11.93 -0.65
CA SER A 72 -1.21 -10.52 -0.28
C SER A 72 -1.32 -9.63 -1.51
N ASP A 73 -1.80 -8.40 -1.35
CA ASP A 73 -1.78 -7.44 -2.45
C ASP A 73 -0.36 -6.94 -2.76
N ILE A 74 0.39 -6.51 -1.74
CA ILE A 74 1.75 -5.97 -1.87
C ILE A 74 2.60 -6.36 -0.65
N VAL A 75 3.86 -6.70 -0.90
CA VAL A 75 4.88 -6.91 0.13
C VAL A 75 6.12 -6.10 -0.23
N TYR A 76 6.57 -5.27 0.71
CA TYR A 76 7.89 -4.64 0.66
C TYR A 76 8.82 -5.30 1.68
N ALA A 77 10.07 -5.50 1.30
CA ALA A 77 11.11 -5.86 2.26
C ALA A 77 12.42 -5.15 1.93
N ALA A 78 13.20 -4.87 2.97
CA ALA A 78 14.52 -4.31 2.79
C ALA A 78 15.37 -5.23 1.89
N ASN A 79 16.17 -4.62 1.01
CA ASN A 79 17.16 -5.33 0.22
C ASN A 79 18.48 -5.55 0.97
N VAL A 80 18.50 -5.21 2.26
CA VAL A 80 19.61 -5.42 3.19
C VAL A 80 19.11 -6.26 4.35
N SER A 81 20.00 -7.09 4.92
CA SER A 81 19.68 -7.83 6.14
C SER A 81 19.75 -6.88 7.33
N SER A 82 18.59 -6.52 7.89
CA SER A 82 18.50 -5.72 9.11
C SER A 82 17.30 -6.14 9.95
N THR A 83 17.47 -6.15 11.26
CA THR A 83 16.39 -6.32 12.24
C THR A 83 15.62 -5.01 12.49
N SER A 84 16.18 -3.86 12.11
CA SER A 84 15.53 -2.55 12.23
C SER A 84 14.63 -2.20 11.05
N LEU A 85 14.65 -3.01 9.98
CA LEU A 85 13.88 -2.80 8.75
C LEU A 85 12.90 -3.97 8.53
N PRO A 86 11.77 -4.01 9.27
CA PRO A 86 10.82 -5.11 9.15
C PRO A 86 10.13 -5.12 7.77
N PRO A 87 9.69 -6.28 7.27
CA PRO A 87 8.88 -6.34 6.06
C PRO A 87 7.53 -5.60 6.27
N ILE A 88 7.01 -5.00 5.21
CA ILE A 88 5.74 -4.27 5.20
C ILE A 88 4.79 -5.02 4.28
N LEU A 89 3.65 -5.44 4.82
CA LEU A 89 2.56 -6.10 4.09
C LEU A 89 1.40 -5.11 3.98
N ILE A 90 0.89 -4.93 2.77
CA ILE A 90 -0.20 -4.01 2.47
C ILE A 90 -1.34 -4.80 1.82
N GLU A 91 -2.53 -4.69 2.40
CA GLU A 91 -3.79 -5.19 1.83
C GLU A 91 -4.71 -4.01 1.54
N VAL A 92 -5.25 -3.95 0.32
CA VAL A 92 -6.14 -2.89 -0.12
C VAL A 92 -7.56 -3.40 -0.10
N GLN A 93 -8.40 -2.83 0.76
CA GLN A 93 -9.79 -3.25 0.88
C GLN A 93 -10.74 -2.20 0.31
N HIS A 94 -11.59 -2.63 -0.63
CA HIS A 94 -12.66 -1.79 -1.18
C HIS A 94 -13.78 -1.53 -0.16
N THR A 95 -14.08 -2.52 0.69
CA THR A 95 -15.16 -2.44 1.69
C THR A 95 -14.55 -2.46 3.07
N ILE A 96 -14.72 -1.35 3.81
CA ILE A 96 -14.37 -1.29 5.23
C ILE A 96 -15.61 -1.70 6.03
N THR A 97 -15.65 -2.93 6.53
CA THR A 97 -16.64 -3.30 7.55
C THR A 97 -16.26 -2.61 8.85
N ARG A 98 -17.13 -1.71 9.34
CA ARG A 98 -17.05 -1.24 10.73
C ARG A 98 -17.55 -2.39 11.60
N ASP A 99 -16.65 -3.03 12.33
CA ASP A 99 -17.07 -3.95 13.38
C ASP A 99 -18.01 -3.20 14.33
N LYS A 100 -19.25 -3.69 14.44
CA LYS A 100 -20.18 -3.28 15.49
C LYS A 100 -19.77 -4.06 16.74
N HIS A 101 -18.88 -3.46 17.54
CA HIS A 101 -18.73 -3.85 18.95
C HIS A 101 -19.84 -3.20 19.78
#